data_AF-A0A6L6YHL8-F1
#
_entry.id   AF-A0A6L6YHL8-F1
#
_cell.length_a   1.000
_cell.length_b   1.000
_cell.length_c   1.000
_cell.angle_alpha   90.00
_cell.angle_beta   90.00
_cell.angle_gamma   90.00
#
_symmetry.space_group_name_H-M   'P 1'
#
loop_
_entity.id
_entity.type
_entity.pdbx_description
1 polymer ?
#
loop_
_entity_poly.entity_id
_entity_poly.type
_entity_poly.pdbx_seq_one_letter_code
_entity_poly.pdbx_strand_id
1 'polypeptide(L)'
;MSEQTEPVKEEADAQMELTNLYREEIYTDRKIGVIRCLVPVLADGNKDESRPVIYTGEAQIMTQMGALPISFDIEADSLEAAVKGYREAAKAGVERTMKELQELRRQAASKLVVPGQPGFSSPDASGSGLVMP
;
A
#
# COMPACT_ATOMS: atom_id res chain seq x y z
N MET A 1 -32.35 -2.41 -29.28
CA MET A 1 -31.05 -1.84 -28.91
C MET A 1 -30.13 -3.00 -28.60
N SER A 2 -29.27 -3.33 -29.55
CA SER A 2 -28.30 -4.40 -29.42
C SER A 2 -27.10 -3.82 -28.67
N GLU A 3 -26.97 -4.14 -27.39
CA GLU A 3 -25.76 -3.86 -26.64
C GLU A 3 -24.71 -4.84 -27.18
N GLN A 4 -23.91 -4.34 -28.14
CA GLN A 4 -22.71 -5.01 -28.60
C GLN A 4 -21.74 -4.99 -27.43
N THR A 5 -21.58 -6.15 -26.78
CA THR A 5 -20.43 -6.42 -25.93
C THR A 5 -19.19 -6.32 -26.80
N GLU A 6 -18.47 -5.20 -26.69
CA GLU A 6 -17.13 -5.09 -27.27
C GLU A 6 -16.28 -6.22 -26.68
N PRO A 7 -15.62 -7.05 -27.50
CA PRO A 7 -14.74 -8.07 -26.97
C PRO A 7 -13.57 -7.34 -26.29
N VAL A 8 -13.35 -7.63 -25.01
CA VAL A 8 -12.12 -7.28 -24.30
C VAL A 8 -10.97 -7.88 -25.08
N LYS A 9 -10.31 -7.04 -25.89
CA LYS A 9 -9.25 -7.44 -26.80
C LYS A 9 -7.95 -6.83 -26.31
N GLU A 10 -7.44 -7.40 -25.23
CA GLU A 10 -6.02 -7.35 -24.90
C GLU A 10 -5.74 -8.53 -23.97
N GLU A 11 -5.64 -9.72 -24.55
CA GLU A 11 -4.70 -10.70 -24.01
C GLU A 11 -3.33 -10.04 -24.13
N ALA A 12 -2.97 -9.26 -23.12
CA ALA A 12 -1.62 -8.75 -22.97
C ALA A 12 -0.69 -9.94 -23.18
N ASP A 13 0.27 -9.80 -24.08
CA ASP A 13 1.33 -10.76 -24.35
C ASP A 13 2.07 -11.00 -23.02
N ALA A 14 1.58 -11.96 -22.23
CA ALA A 14 2.00 -12.19 -20.85
C ALA A 14 3.28 -13.03 -20.87
N GLN A 15 4.34 -12.46 -21.44
CA GLN A 15 5.65 -13.08 -21.52
C GLN A 15 6.49 -12.67 -20.30
N MET A 16 7.14 -13.64 -19.66
CA MET A 16 8.08 -13.37 -18.58
C MET A 16 9.41 -12.86 -19.13
N GLU A 17 10.00 -11.88 -18.46
CA GLU A 17 11.34 -11.34 -18.79
C GLU A 17 12.44 -12.28 -18.29
N LEU A 18 13.06 -13.03 -19.21
CA LEU A 18 14.14 -14.00 -18.93
C LEU A 18 15.36 -13.38 -18.22
N THR A 19 15.60 -12.08 -18.40
CA THR A 19 16.73 -11.35 -17.80
C THR A 19 16.39 -10.75 -16.44
N ASN A 20 15.12 -10.73 -16.04
CA ASN A 20 14.65 -10.10 -14.81
C ASN A 20 13.99 -11.11 -13.85
N LEU A 21 14.60 -12.28 -13.73
CA LEU A 21 14.14 -13.34 -12.84
C LEU A 21 14.71 -13.17 -11.42
N TYR A 22 13.88 -13.47 -10.43
CA TYR A 22 14.25 -13.50 -9.02
C TYR A 22 13.71 -14.77 -8.38
N ARG A 23 14.52 -15.38 -7.51
CA ARG A 23 14.08 -16.38 -6.54
C ARG A 23 13.71 -15.67 -5.25
N GLU A 24 12.51 -15.95 -4.78
CA GLU A 24 11.99 -15.39 -3.55
C GLU A 24 12.22 -16.34 -2.37
N GLU A 25 12.87 -15.84 -1.33
CA GLU A 25 13.15 -16.58 -0.10
C GLU A 25 12.54 -15.84 1.09
N ILE A 26 11.91 -16.58 2.02
CA ILE A 26 11.25 -16.01 3.19
C ILE A 26 11.95 -16.52 4.45
N TYR A 27 12.48 -15.60 5.23
CA TYR A 27 13.14 -15.84 6.51
C TYR A 27 12.27 -15.28 7.64
N THR A 28 12.01 -16.07 8.67
CA THR A 28 11.23 -15.59 9.82
C THR A 28 11.77 -16.17 11.11
N ASP A 29 11.72 -15.37 12.17
CA ASP A 29 12.00 -15.79 13.54
C ASP A 29 10.73 -16.21 14.30
N ARG A 30 9.56 -16.16 13.64
CA ARG A 30 8.21 -16.43 14.17
C ARG A 30 7.85 -15.62 15.43
N LYS A 31 8.57 -14.52 15.69
CA LYS A 31 8.38 -13.70 16.90
C LYS A 31 8.32 -12.22 16.56
N ILE A 32 9.37 -11.72 15.92
CA ILE A 32 9.57 -10.30 15.65
C ILE A 32 9.14 -9.96 14.23
N GLY A 33 9.50 -10.80 13.24
CA GLY A 33 9.30 -10.40 11.86
C GLY A 33 9.58 -11.44 10.79
N VAL A 34 9.33 -11.01 9.57
CA VAL A 34 9.60 -11.74 8.33
C VAL A 34 10.52 -10.89 7.47
N ILE A 35 11.53 -11.50 6.86
CA ILE A 35 12.39 -10.91 5.85
C ILE A 35 12.17 -11.69 4.56
N ARG A 36 11.84 -10.98 3.50
CA ARG A 36 11.72 -11.48 2.13
C ARG A 36 12.97 -11.09 1.37
N CYS A 37 13.64 -12.06 0.78
CA CYS A 37 14.83 -11.87 -0.02
C CYS A 37 14.49 -12.16 -1.48
N LEU A 38 14.75 -11.22 -2.36
CA LEU A 38 14.70 -11.43 -3.80
C LEU A 38 16.14 -11.65 -4.28
N VAL A 39 16.48 -12.91 -4.49
CA VAL A 39 17.77 -13.32 -5.02
C VAL A 39 17.68 -13.31 -6.54
N PRO A 40 18.41 -12.42 -7.24
CA PRO A 40 18.39 -12.41 -8.70
C PRO A 40 18.92 -13.73 -9.23
N VAL A 41 18.26 -14.26 -10.26
CA VAL A 41 18.65 -15.51 -10.93
C VAL A 41 18.76 -15.31 -12.43
N LEU A 42 19.62 -16.11 -13.04
CA LEU A 42 19.75 -16.23 -14.49
C LEU A 42 18.60 -17.10 -15.04
N ALA A 43 18.47 -17.14 -16.37
CA ALA A 43 17.47 -17.96 -17.06
C ALA A 43 17.60 -19.47 -16.78
N ASP A 44 18.77 -19.93 -16.35
CA ASP A 44 19.01 -21.32 -15.95
C ASP A 44 18.64 -21.61 -14.48
N GLY A 45 18.21 -20.59 -13.72
CA GLY A 45 17.84 -20.68 -12.31
C GLY A 45 19.01 -20.56 -11.34
N ASN A 46 20.25 -20.41 -11.82
CA ASN A 46 21.41 -20.16 -10.97
C ASN A 46 21.39 -18.72 -10.44
N LYS A 47 22.01 -18.51 -9.27
CA LYS A 47 22.14 -17.18 -8.67
C LYS A 47 22.95 -16.28 -9.62
N ASP A 48 22.43 -15.09 -9.87
CA ASP A 48 23.12 -14.05 -10.62
C ASP A 48 23.93 -13.19 -9.65
N GLU A 49 25.25 -13.38 -9.64
CA GLU A 49 26.16 -12.62 -8.76
C GLU A 49 26.41 -11.18 -9.24
N SER A 50 25.97 -10.83 -10.46
CA SER A 50 26.13 -9.47 -11.00
C SER A 50 25.11 -8.48 -10.44
N ARG A 51 24.01 -8.98 -9.87
CA ARG A 51 22.92 -8.18 -9.30
C ARG A 51 22.87 -8.36 -7.78
N PRO A 52 22.65 -7.27 -7.01
CA PRO A 52 22.51 -7.38 -5.56
C PRO A 52 21.22 -8.11 -5.17
N VAL A 53 21.29 -8.85 -4.06
CA VAL A 53 20.09 -9.42 -3.42
C VAL A 53 19.31 -8.28 -2.78
N ILE A 54 18.00 -8.26 -2.99
CA ILE A 54 17.11 -7.25 -2.39
C ILE A 54 16.51 -7.86 -1.12
N TYR A 55 16.67 -7.16 0.01
CA TYR A 55 16.07 -7.55 1.29
C TYR A 55 14.94 -6.60 1.64
N THR A 56 13.75 -7.16 1.87
CA THR A 56 12.57 -6.42 2.32
C THR A 56 12.09 -7.02 3.63
N GLY A 57 11.94 -6.20 4.65
CA GLY A 57 11.33 -6.58 5.91
C GLY A 57 9.82 -6.39 5.86
N GLU A 58 9.10 -7.32 6.49
CA GLU A 58 7.68 -7.21 6.76
C GLU A 58 7.46 -7.24 8.27
N ALA A 59 6.73 -6.24 8.77
CA ALA A 59 6.27 -6.14 10.15
C ALA A 59 4.76 -5.95 10.19
N GLN A 60 4.14 -6.34 11.31
CA GLN A 60 2.73 -6.07 11.56
C GLN A 60 2.61 -5.17 12.78
N ILE A 61 1.97 -4.01 12.62
CA ILE A 61 1.64 -3.14 13.74
C ILE A 61 0.15 -3.23 14.05
N MET A 62 -0.19 -3.30 15.33
CA MET A 62 -1.58 -3.21 15.76
C MET A 62 -1.98 -1.74 15.83
N THR A 63 -2.89 -1.34 14.96
CA THR A 63 -3.53 -0.02 14.99
C THR A 63 -4.93 -0.15 15.58
N GLN A 64 -5.58 0.98 15.90
CA GLN A 64 -6.99 0.97 16.33
C GLN A 64 -7.94 0.38 15.27
N MET A 65 -7.53 0.34 13.99
CA MET A 65 -8.30 -0.21 12.88
C MET A 65 -7.95 -1.67 12.57
N GLY A 66 -7.08 -2.30 13.35
CA GLY A 66 -6.60 -3.67 13.14
C GLY A 66 -5.10 -3.76 12.83
N ALA A 67 -4.66 -4.97 12.51
CA ALA A 67 -3.28 -5.25 12.13
C ALA A 67 -2.98 -4.64 10.76
N LEU A 68 -2.01 -3.74 10.71
CA LEU A 68 -1.53 -3.15 9.47
C LEU A 68 -0.17 -3.77 9.11
N PRO A 69 -0.06 -4.47 7.97
CA PRO A 69 1.23 -4.92 7.46
C PRO A 69 2.02 -3.72 6.94
N ILE A 70 3.31 -3.68 7.26
CA ILE A 70 4.26 -2.67 6.81
C ILE A 70 5.44 -3.39 6.19
N SER A 71 5.69 -3.07 4.93
CA SER A 71 6.88 -3.52 4.20
C SER A 71 7.88 -2.38 4.13
N PHE A 72 9.16 -2.71 4.29
CA PHE A 72 10.25 -1.74 4.23
C PHE A 72 11.50 -2.37 3.66
N ASP A 73 12.27 -1.59 2.92
CA ASP A 73 13.53 -2.06 2.35
C ASP A 73 14.63 -2.06 3.41
N ILE A 74 15.49 -3.08 3.36
CA ILE A 74 16.62 -3.23 4.26
C ILE A 74 17.89 -3.17 3.40
N GLU A 75 18.67 -2.11 3.58
CA GLU A 75 19.95 -1.96 2.90
C GLU A 75 20.98 -2.92 3.54
N ALA A 76 21.23 -4.04 2.86
CA ALA A 76 22.09 -5.11 3.35
C ALA A 76 22.65 -5.98 2.22
N ASP A 77 23.89 -6.44 2.38
CA ASP A 77 24.55 -7.36 1.42
C ASP A 77 24.42 -8.84 1.82
N SER A 78 23.89 -9.11 3.02
CA SER A 78 23.75 -10.48 3.55
C SER A 78 22.55 -10.59 4.48
N LEU A 79 22.05 -11.81 4.67
CA LEU A 79 20.97 -12.10 5.61
C LEU A 79 21.32 -11.65 7.04
N GLU A 80 22.57 -11.85 7.48
CA GLU A 80 23.01 -11.43 8.81
C GLU A 80 22.94 -9.90 8.97
N ALA A 81 23.41 -9.16 7.96
CA ALA A 81 23.30 -7.70 7.94
C ALA A 81 21.83 -7.26 7.90
N ALA A 82 20.99 -7.93 7.11
CA ALA A 82 19.57 -7.63 7.01
C ALA A 82 18.85 -7.84 8.36
N VAL A 83 19.15 -8.93 9.08
CA VAL A 83 18.59 -9.20 10.41
C VAL A 83 19.04 -8.16 11.44
N LYS A 84 20.31 -7.74 11.40
CA LYS A 84 20.81 -6.67 12.29
C LYS A 84 20.17 -5.31 11.98
N GLY A 85 20.00 -4.99 10.70
CA GLY A 85 19.39 -3.74 10.21
C GLY A 85 17.86 -3.70 10.31
N TYR A 86 17.21 -4.84 10.49
CA TYR A 86 15.74 -4.96 10.49
C TYR A 86 15.06 -3.95 11.42
N ARG A 87 15.55 -3.79 12.65
CA ARG A 87 14.94 -2.90 13.64
C ARG A 87 14.95 -1.44 13.18
N GLU A 88 16.04 -0.99 12.59
CA GLU A 88 16.19 0.39 12.14
C GLU A 88 15.34 0.65 10.90
N ALA A 89 15.42 -0.26 9.92
CA ALA A 89 14.60 -0.21 8.72
C ALA A 89 13.09 -0.29 9.04
N ALA A 90 12.70 -1.10 10.04
CA ALA A 90 11.32 -1.18 10.51
C ALA A 90 10.81 0.15 11.06
N LYS A 91 11.62 0.87 11.85
CA LYS A 91 11.22 2.18 12.37
C LYS A 91 10.99 3.18 11.24
N ALA A 92 11.92 3.26 10.29
CA ALA A 92 11.79 4.12 9.12
C ALA A 92 10.57 3.75 8.26
N GLY A 93 10.32 2.45 8.06
CA GLY A 93 9.16 1.92 7.37
C GLY A 93 7.85 2.31 8.06
N VAL A 94 7.78 2.15 9.38
CA VAL A 94 6.62 2.52 10.19
C VAL A 94 6.34 4.02 10.09
N GLU A 95 7.35 4.87 10.23
CA GLU A 95 7.20 6.32 10.09
C GLU A 95 6.67 6.72 8.71
N ARG A 96 7.21 6.10 7.64
CA ARG A 96 6.75 6.33 6.26
C ARG A 96 5.30 5.92 6.07
N THR A 97 4.93 4.71 6.47
CA THR A 97 3.55 4.23 6.32
C THR A 97 2.57 5.04 7.16
N MET A 98 2.95 5.46 8.37
CA MET A 98 2.11 6.36 9.18
C MET A 98 1.87 7.71 8.49
N LYS A 99 2.90 8.27 7.86
CA LYS A 99 2.80 9.52 7.09
C LYS A 99 1.88 9.36 5.88
N GLU A 100 2.02 8.28 5.13
CA GLU A 100 1.16 7.96 3.98
C GLU A 100 -0.31 7.75 4.41
N LEU A 101 -0.55 7.03 5.51
CA LEU A 101 -1.90 6.87 6.08
C LEU A 101 -2.51 8.20 6.53
N GLN A 102 -1.72 9.09 7.12
CA GLN A 102 -2.20 10.40 7.55
C GLN A 102 -2.63 11.25 6.35
N GLU A 103 -1.88 11.20 5.26
CA GLU A 103 -2.22 11.88 4.01
C GLU A 103 -3.49 11.29 3.36
N LEU A 104 -3.62 9.96 3.32
CA LEU A 104 -4.84 9.29 2.84
C LEU A 104 -6.07 9.67 3.69
N ARG A 105 -5.93 9.73 5.02
CA ARG A 105 -6.99 10.19 5.93
C ARG A 105 -7.37 11.64 5.64
N ARG A 106 -6.40 12.52 5.36
CA ARG A 106 -6.65 13.92 5.01
C ARG A 106 -7.40 14.02 3.68
N GLN A 107 -7.03 13.24 2.67
CA GLN A 107 -7.73 13.20 1.39
C GLN A 107 -9.17 12.69 1.54
N ALA A 108 -9.37 11.64 2.34
CA ALA A 108 -10.69 11.09 2.64
C ALA A 108 -11.57 12.08 3.42
N ALA A 109 -11.03 12.76 4.43
CA ALA A 109 -11.75 13.77 5.21
C ALA A 109 -12.05 15.04 4.41
N SER A 110 -11.14 15.45 3.51
CA SER A 110 -11.34 16.62 2.64
C SER A 110 -12.42 16.38 1.58
N LYS A 111 -12.71 15.12 1.23
CA LYS A 111 -13.80 14.77 0.30
C LYS A 111 -15.20 14.84 0.95
N LEU A 112 -15.28 14.88 2.28
CA LEU A 112 -16.52 15.01 3.04
C LEU A 112 -16.89 16.46 3.36
N VAL A 113 -15.94 17.40 3.28
CA VAL A 113 -16.18 18.83 3.51
C VAL A 113 -15.99 19.56 2.20
N VAL A 114 -17.07 19.63 1.41
CA VAL A 114 -17.24 20.70 0.42
C VAL A 114 -17.94 21.85 1.15
N PRO A 115 -17.26 22.94 1.55
CA PRO A 115 -17.93 24.15 1.96
C PRO A 115 -18.35 24.89 0.70
N GLY A 116 -19.64 24.84 0.36
CA GLY A 116 -20.17 25.67 -0.72
C GLY A 116 -21.29 25.07 -1.56
N GLN A 117 -22.27 24.37 -0.96
CA GLN A 117 -23.58 24.26 -1.59
C GLN A 117 -24.51 25.32 -1.00
N PRO A 118 -24.72 26.47 -1.68
CA PRO A 118 -25.82 27.38 -1.34
C PRO A 118 -27.11 26.66 -1.75
N GLY A 119 -27.72 25.93 -0.83
CA GLY A 119 -28.92 25.15 -1.17
C GLY A 119 -29.65 24.48 -0.02
N PHE A 120 -29.17 24.58 1.22
CA PHE A 120 -29.99 24.21 2.38
C PHE A 120 -30.79 25.42 2.86
N SER A 121 -31.71 25.88 2.03
CA SER A 121 -32.88 26.59 2.55
C SER A 121 -33.71 25.58 3.33
N SER A 122 -33.57 25.60 4.66
CA SER A 122 -34.56 24.99 5.55
C SER A 122 -35.95 25.51 5.15
N PRO A 123 -36.94 24.64 4.90
CA PRO A 123 -38.32 25.10 4.96
C PRO A 123 -38.63 25.47 6.42
N ASP A 124 -39.55 26.40 6.59
CA ASP A 124 -40.20 26.73 7.86
C ASP A 124 -39.45 27.68 8.80
N ALA A 125 -39.34 28.93 8.36
CA ALA A 125 -39.39 30.08 9.26
C ALA A 125 -40.06 31.31 8.61
N SER A 126 -41.21 31.13 7.95
CA SER A 126 -42.09 32.25 7.59
C SER A 126 -43.35 32.20 8.45
N GLY A 127 -43.18 32.56 9.72
CA GLY A 127 -44.29 32.98 10.56
C GLY A 127 -44.93 34.23 9.97
N SER A 128 -46.18 34.14 9.52
CA SER A 128 -47.01 35.29 9.19
C SER A 128 -48.49 34.92 9.28
N GLY A 129 -49.24 35.75 9.99
CA GLY A 129 -50.68 35.88 9.81
C GLY A 129 -51.54 35.33 10.94
N LEU A 130 -51.45 35.93 12.14
CA LEU A 130 -52.57 35.89 13.07
C LEU A 130 -53.75 36.67 12.41
N VAL A 131 -54.86 35.98 12.22
CA VAL A 131 -56.12 36.51 11.68
C VAL A 131 -56.86 37.34 12.74
N MET A 132 -57.37 38.51 12.37
CA MET A 132 -58.29 39.33 13.18
C MET A 132 -59.74 39.07 12.76
N PRO A 133 -60.72 39.20 13.68
CA PRO A 133 -62.01 39.80 13.37
C PRO A 133 -62.00 41.33 13.54
#